data_AF-A0A842QKT9-F1
#
_entry.id   AF-A0A842QKT9-F1
#
_cell.length_a   1.000
_cell.length_b   1.000
_cell.length_c   1.000
_cell.angle_alpha   90.00
_cell.angle_beta   90.00
_cell.angle_gamma   90.00
#
_symmetry.space_group_name_H-M   'P 1'
#
loop_
_entity.id
_entity.type
_entity.pdbx_description
1 polymer ?
#
loop_
_entity_poly.entity_id
_entity_poly.type
_entity_poly.pdbx_seq_one_letter_code
_entity_poly.pdbx_strand_id
1 'polypeptide(L)'
;MKKALLVMPIILLLAGICMADLADFPENFMKGNRFNGYIVVGKGAGSMDVISQSTIAMKMSSYAGKMQPNINKLDSEASLQNNLILIGNPCVNDLTSELLGNPSPCNKDFPSGKAYIRYYEDEGVRYIVVAGYSNTATRKAAEYLSNFETNALEGDEVEISIETTEDRPEEEAKKKEKEAESSIVMPPPDKVAPLPEEINEESEEIILDAAGEEHTAEESKAETVVVEDANIFTKFWSWLRGLFGR
;
A
#
# COMPACT_ATOMS: atom_id res chain seq x y z
N MET A 1 43.44 -5.21 57.40
CA MET A 1 43.37 -5.25 55.93
C MET A 1 42.31 -6.28 55.54
N LYS A 2 41.06 -5.86 55.35
CA LYS A 2 39.95 -6.73 54.91
C LYS A 2 39.42 -6.15 53.59
N LYS A 3 39.71 -6.82 52.48
CA LYS A 3 39.23 -6.42 51.15
C LYS A 3 37.75 -6.76 51.09
N ALA A 4 36.89 -5.75 51.18
CA ALA A 4 35.46 -5.88 50.90
C ALA A 4 35.30 -6.08 49.39
N LEU A 5 35.14 -7.34 49.00
CA LEU A 5 34.80 -7.75 47.64
C LEU A 5 33.34 -7.35 47.41
N LEU A 6 33.14 -6.18 46.82
CA LEU A 6 31.82 -5.65 46.44
C LEU A 6 31.37 -6.42 45.18
N VAL A 7 30.62 -7.50 45.40
CA VAL A 7 29.99 -8.29 44.34
C VAL A 7 28.77 -7.51 43.87
N MET A 8 28.94 -6.72 42.80
CA MET A 8 27.86 -6.00 42.14
C MET A 8 26.98 -7.05 41.43
N PRO A 9 25.67 -7.15 41.74
CA PRO A 9 24.80 -8.07 41.02
C PRO A 9 24.60 -7.51 39.61
N ILE A 10 25.19 -8.19 38.62
CA ILE A 10 24.86 -8.01 37.21
C ILE A 10 23.42 -8.48 37.06
N ILE A 11 22.49 -7.53 37.16
CA ILE A 11 21.09 -7.72 36.80
C ILE A 11 21.08 -7.93 35.29
N LEU A 12 21.06 -9.20 34.89
CA LEU A 12 20.88 -9.65 33.53
C LEU A 12 19.46 -9.23 33.11
N LEU A 13 19.34 -8.06 32.47
CA LEU A 13 18.14 -7.64 31.76
C LEU A 13 17.89 -8.65 30.64
N LEU A 14 17.08 -9.67 30.93
CA LEU A 14 16.36 -10.44 29.93
C LEU A 14 15.39 -9.46 29.24
N ALA A 15 15.89 -8.71 28.26
CA ALA A 15 15.04 -8.06 27.29
C ALA A 15 14.30 -9.20 26.56
N GLY A 16 13.03 -9.39 26.92
CA GLY A 16 12.14 -10.27 26.18
C GLY A 16 12.15 -9.82 24.73
N ILE A 17 12.63 -10.68 23.85
CA ILE A 17 12.58 -10.46 22.42
C ILE A 17 11.11 -10.70 22.07
N CYS A 18 10.31 -9.63 22.03
CA CYS A 18 8.96 -9.70 21.50
C CYS A 18 9.14 -9.87 19.99
N MET A 19 9.00 -11.11 19.51
CA MET A 19 8.97 -11.40 18.09
C MET A 19 7.66 -10.83 17.57
N ALA A 20 7.74 -9.79 16.73
CA ALA A 20 6.56 -9.21 16.12
C ALA A 20 6.00 -10.17 15.07
N ASP A 21 4.69 -10.21 14.92
CA ASP A 21 3.98 -11.07 13.96
C ASP A 21 2.82 -10.31 13.30
N LEU A 22 1.92 -11.03 12.60
CA LEU A 22 0.75 -10.42 11.98
C LEU A 22 -0.27 -9.84 12.99
N ALA A 23 -0.26 -10.26 14.25
CA ALA A 23 -1.16 -9.71 15.27
C ALA A 23 -0.81 -8.28 15.66
N ASP A 24 0.44 -7.86 15.42
CA ASP A 24 0.89 -6.49 15.63
C ASP A 24 0.58 -5.57 14.44
N PHE A 25 -0.11 -6.04 13.40
CA PHE A 25 -0.50 -5.23 12.25
C PHE A 25 -1.81 -4.46 12.54
N PRO A 26 -1.90 -3.16 12.18
CA PRO A 26 -0.92 -2.34 11.45
C PRO A 26 0.19 -1.66 12.27
N GLU A 27 0.16 -1.75 13.59
CA GLU A 27 0.94 -0.98 14.55
C GLU A 27 2.45 -1.11 14.32
N ASN A 28 2.94 -2.30 13.97
CA ASN A 28 4.34 -2.56 13.61
C ASN A 28 4.79 -1.87 12.31
N PHE A 29 3.86 -1.41 11.48
CA PHE A 29 4.10 -0.57 10.29
C PHE A 29 3.82 0.93 10.56
N MET A 30 3.57 1.34 11.81
CA MET A 30 3.30 2.74 12.14
C MET A 30 4.49 3.43 12.82
N LYS A 31 4.67 4.72 12.52
CA LYS A 31 5.59 5.62 13.23
C LYS A 31 4.84 6.88 13.62
N GLY A 32 4.26 6.87 14.82
CA GLY A 32 3.24 7.84 15.21
C GLY A 32 1.99 7.68 14.33
N ASN A 33 1.38 8.78 13.90
CA ASN A 33 0.18 8.76 13.04
C ASN A 33 0.53 8.67 11.54
N ARG A 34 1.58 7.92 11.20
CA ARG A 34 2.05 7.76 9.82
C ARG A 34 2.43 6.32 9.56
N PHE A 35 2.09 5.85 8.37
CA PHE A 35 2.55 4.57 7.86
C PHE A 35 4.03 4.70 7.53
N ASN A 36 4.82 3.78 8.06
CA ASN A 36 6.26 3.73 7.93
C ASN A 36 6.64 2.53 7.06
N GLY A 37 6.37 2.65 5.76
CA GLY A 37 6.68 1.64 4.77
C GLY A 37 6.15 2.00 3.38
N TYR A 38 6.34 1.08 2.43
CA TYR A 38 5.77 1.15 1.09
C TYR A 38 4.85 -0.03 0.83
N ILE A 39 3.79 0.20 0.07
CA ILE A 39 2.92 -0.84 -0.46
C ILE A 39 3.36 -1.02 -1.91
N VAL A 40 3.85 -2.20 -2.26
CA VAL A 40 4.59 -2.43 -3.49
C VAL A 40 3.88 -3.46 -4.34
N VAL A 41 3.63 -3.12 -5.60
CA VAL A 41 3.18 -4.06 -6.63
C VAL A 41 4.32 -4.38 -7.57
N GLY A 42 4.33 -5.59 -8.10
CA GLY A 42 5.34 -6.02 -9.04
C GLY A 42 5.17 -5.42 -10.44
N LYS A 43 6.25 -5.28 -11.21
CA LYS A 43 6.17 -4.80 -12.61
C LYS A 43 5.34 -5.71 -13.53
N GLY A 44 5.25 -6.99 -13.20
CA GLY A 44 4.45 -7.99 -13.91
C GLY A 44 3.03 -8.14 -13.37
N ALA A 45 2.65 -7.33 -12.39
CA ALA A 45 1.39 -7.45 -11.67
C ALA A 45 0.19 -7.07 -12.54
N GLY A 46 -0.93 -7.76 -12.34
CA GLY A 46 -2.17 -7.46 -13.06
C GLY A 46 -2.89 -6.23 -12.50
N SER A 47 -3.89 -5.71 -13.21
CA SER A 47 -4.69 -4.56 -12.74
C SER A 47 -5.34 -4.78 -11.37
N MET A 48 -5.65 -6.04 -11.02
CA MET A 48 -6.20 -6.40 -9.71
C MET A 48 -5.22 -6.20 -8.56
N ASP A 49 -3.92 -6.36 -8.80
CA ASP A 49 -2.89 -6.13 -7.79
C ASP A 49 -2.73 -4.62 -7.52
N VAL A 50 -2.86 -3.78 -8.56
CA VAL A 50 -2.88 -2.31 -8.42
C VAL A 50 -4.12 -1.85 -7.63
N ILE A 51 -5.27 -2.46 -7.86
CA ILE A 51 -6.47 -2.21 -7.05
C ILE A 51 -6.26 -2.66 -5.61
N SER A 52 -5.60 -3.81 -5.41
CA SER A 52 -5.27 -4.35 -4.09
C SER A 52 -4.35 -3.41 -3.32
N GLN A 53 -3.33 -2.86 -3.98
CA GLN A 53 -2.46 -1.82 -3.43
C GLN A 53 -3.24 -0.60 -2.98
N SER A 54 -4.12 -0.09 -3.85
CA SER A 54 -4.96 1.06 -3.54
C SER A 54 -5.88 0.79 -2.33
N THR A 55 -6.43 -0.42 -2.23
CA THR A 55 -7.30 -0.84 -1.13
C THR A 55 -6.58 -0.81 0.21
N ILE A 56 -5.39 -1.43 0.28
CA ILE A 56 -4.56 -1.42 1.49
C ILE A 56 -4.14 0.02 1.82
N ALA A 57 -3.70 0.80 0.83
CA ALA A 57 -3.24 2.18 1.01
C ALA A 57 -4.33 3.09 1.59
N MET A 58 -5.57 2.95 1.10
CA MET A 58 -6.72 3.70 1.61
C MET A 58 -7.04 3.30 3.05
N LYS A 59 -7.04 2.01 3.37
CA LYS A 59 -7.28 1.55 4.75
C LYS A 59 -6.19 2.06 5.69
N MET A 60 -4.92 1.96 5.31
CA MET A 60 -3.80 2.48 6.09
C MET A 60 -3.88 3.99 6.29
N SER A 61 -4.28 4.74 5.27
CA SER A 61 -4.48 6.19 5.36
C SER A 61 -5.64 6.54 6.29
N SER A 62 -6.73 5.78 6.23
CA SER A 62 -7.88 5.94 7.13
C SER A 62 -7.49 5.65 8.58
N TYR A 63 -6.76 4.55 8.81
CA TYR A 63 -6.27 4.16 10.13
C TYR A 63 -5.30 5.20 10.71
N ALA A 64 -4.37 5.71 9.90
CA ALA A 64 -3.45 6.77 10.30
C ALA A 64 -4.14 8.12 10.59
N GLY A 65 -5.41 8.29 10.21
CA GLY A 65 -6.14 9.56 10.30
C GLY A 65 -5.62 10.65 9.36
N LYS A 66 -4.74 10.31 8.41
CA LYS A 66 -4.14 11.25 7.45
C LYS A 66 -3.81 10.55 6.14
N MET A 67 -4.19 11.17 5.03
CA MET A 67 -3.79 10.71 3.70
C MET A 67 -2.27 10.82 3.54
N GLN A 68 -1.65 9.75 3.06
CA GLN A 68 -0.21 9.67 2.87
C GLN A 68 0.10 9.49 1.38
N PRO A 69 0.48 10.58 0.66
CA PRO A 69 0.93 10.43 -0.70
C PRO A 69 2.23 9.63 -0.74
N ASN A 70 2.51 8.99 -1.88
CA ASN A 70 3.79 8.33 -2.16
C ASN A 70 4.12 7.09 -1.29
N ILE A 71 3.12 6.45 -0.68
CA ILE A 71 3.30 5.14 -0.04
C ILE A 71 3.18 3.97 -1.03
N ASN A 72 2.56 4.21 -2.19
CA ASN A 72 2.42 3.22 -3.26
C ASN A 72 3.65 3.26 -4.16
N LYS A 73 4.24 2.10 -4.45
CA LYS A 73 5.44 1.94 -5.27
C LYS A 73 5.33 0.77 -6.24
N LEU A 74 6.08 0.84 -7.33
CA LEU A 74 6.45 -0.35 -8.11
C LEU A 74 7.65 -1.05 -7.46
N ASP A 75 7.83 -2.34 -7.72
CA ASP A 75 8.98 -3.11 -7.25
C ASP A 75 10.33 -2.51 -7.70
N SER A 76 10.36 -1.88 -8.87
CA SER A 76 11.52 -1.14 -9.38
C SER A 76 11.80 0.19 -8.67
N GLU A 77 10.90 0.66 -7.81
CA GLU A 77 11.00 1.94 -7.08
C GLU A 77 11.26 1.76 -5.58
N ALA A 78 11.35 0.52 -5.11
CA ALA A 78 11.54 0.16 -3.72
C ALA A 78 12.73 -0.79 -3.56
N SER A 79 13.18 -0.97 -2.32
CA SER A 79 14.20 -1.95 -1.96
C SER A 79 13.84 -2.63 -0.66
N LEU A 80 14.37 -3.82 -0.43
CA LEU A 80 14.20 -4.59 0.81
C LEU A 80 14.79 -3.89 2.05
N GLN A 81 15.42 -2.71 1.93
CA GLN A 81 15.88 -1.93 3.08
C GLN A 81 14.77 -1.15 3.79
N ASN A 82 13.54 -1.19 3.26
CA ASN A 82 12.38 -0.48 3.78
C ASN A 82 11.35 -1.47 4.29
N ASN A 83 10.46 -1.04 5.18
CA ASN A 83 9.30 -1.87 5.51
C ASN A 83 8.36 -1.95 4.30
N LEU A 84 7.99 -3.15 3.87
CA LEU A 84 7.20 -3.35 2.64
C LEU A 84 5.94 -4.18 2.89
N ILE A 85 4.84 -3.79 2.26
CA ILE A 85 3.72 -4.68 1.98
C ILE A 85 3.84 -5.05 0.50
N LEU A 86 4.36 -6.24 0.23
CA LEU A 86 4.62 -6.79 -1.09
C LEU A 86 3.36 -7.48 -1.62
N ILE A 87 2.81 -6.99 -2.72
CA ILE A 87 1.61 -7.54 -3.35
C ILE A 87 2.01 -8.30 -4.62
N GLY A 88 1.54 -9.55 -4.69
CA GLY A 88 1.82 -10.47 -5.78
C GLY A 88 2.88 -11.50 -5.42
N ASN A 89 2.81 -12.67 -6.07
CA ASN A 89 3.76 -13.76 -5.87
C ASN A 89 5.10 -13.50 -6.60
N PRO A 90 6.14 -14.33 -6.37
CA PRO A 90 7.45 -14.18 -7.02
C PRO A 90 7.46 -14.16 -8.55
N CYS A 91 6.41 -14.64 -9.22
CA CYS A 91 6.36 -14.64 -10.67
C CYS A 91 6.09 -13.26 -11.26
N VAL A 92 5.47 -12.36 -10.49
CA VAL A 92 5.03 -11.04 -10.95
C VAL A 92 5.66 -9.88 -10.17
N ASN A 93 6.29 -10.15 -9.03
CA ASN A 93 6.91 -9.18 -8.13
C ASN A 93 8.36 -9.59 -7.80
N ASP A 94 9.33 -8.83 -8.32
CA ASP A 94 10.75 -9.16 -8.21
C ASP A 94 11.23 -9.11 -6.76
N LEU A 95 10.77 -8.14 -5.96
CA LEU A 95 11.14 -8.02 -4.54
C LEU A 95 10.57 -9.18 -3.70
N THR A 96 9.40 -9.70 -4.06
CA THR A 96 8.86 -10.92 -3.44
C THR A 96 9.71 -12.13 -3.79
N SER A 97 10.17 -12.22 -5.05
CA SER A 97 11.11 -13.27 -5.46
C SER A 97 12.42 -13.20 -4.68
N GLU A 98 13.01 -12.01 -4.56
CA GLU A 98 14.25 -11.77 -3.82
C GLU A 98 14.10 -12.14 -2.34
N LEU A 99 13.04 -11.65 -1.68
CA LEU A 99 12.74 -11.94 -0.27
C LEU A 99 12.59 -13.45 -0.01
N LEU A 100 11.98 -14.19 -0.94
CA LEU A 100 11.77 -15.64 -0.83
C LEU A 100 12.92 -16.50 -1.38
N GLY A 101 14.07 -15.89 -1.70
CA GLY A 101 15.26 -16.61 -2.14
C GLY A 101 15.17 -17.15 -3.57
N ASN A 102 14.46 -16.45 -4.46
CA ASN A 102 14.28 -16.75 -5.87
C ASN A 102 13.77 -18.18 -6.14
N PRO A 103 12.55 -18.51 -5.69
CA PRO A 103 12.01 -19.85 -5.79
C PRO A 103 11.86 -20.33 -7.25
N SER A 104 12.07 -21.63 -7.47
CA SER A 104 11.86 -22.29 -8.76
C SER A 104 11.01 -23.57 -8.58
N PRO A 105 9.83 -23.67 -9.23
CA PRO A 105 9.15 -22.60 -9.96
C PRO A 105 8.75 -21.43 -9.05
N CYS A 106 8.58 -20.23 -9.61
CA CYS A 106 8.32 -19.00 -8.84
C CYS A 106 7.03 -19.07 -8.00
N ASN A 107 6.08 -19.92 -8.37
CA ASN A 107 4.81 -20.12 -7.67
C ASN A 107 4.77 -21.38 -6.79
N LYS A 108 5.92 -22.04 -6.52
CA LYS A 108 5.96 -23.32 -5.78
C LYS A 108 5.25 -23.27 -4.42
N ASP A 109 5.27 -22.10 -3.76
CA ASP A 109 4.71 -21.87 -2.43
C ASP A 109 3.30 -21.22 -2.46
N PHE A 110 2.72 -21.08 -3.65
CA PHE A 110 1.42 -20.44 -3.90
C PHE A 110 0.54 -21.35 -4.76
N PRO A 111 0.05 -22.48 -4.24
CA PRO A 111 -0.81 -23.40 -4.98
C PRO A 111 -2.16 -22.78 -5.35
N SER A 112 -2.78 -23.31 -6.42
CA SER A 112 -4.14 -22.91 -6.82
C SER A 112 -5.16 -23.14 -5.70
N GLY A 113 -6.21 -22.30 -5.67
CA GLY A 113 -7.24 -22.32 -4.63
C GLY A 113 -6.82 -21.74 -3.28
N LYS A 114 -5.60 -21.19 -3.16
CA LYS A 114 -5.09 -20.59 -1.92
C LYS A 114 -4.50 -19.20 -2.13
N ALA A 115 -4.56 -18.41 -1.07
CA ALA A 115 -3.84 -17.16 -0.93
C ALA A 115 -3.21 -17.07 0.47
N TYR A 116 -2.13 -16.31 0.59
CA TYR A 116 -1.34 -16.20 1.79
C TYR A 116 -1.08 -14.72 2.12
N ILE A 117 -1.10 -14.45 3.42
CA ILE A 117 -0.53 -13.25 4.03
C ILE A 117 0.60 -13.75 4.92
N ARG A 118 1.85 -13.42 4.60
CA ARG A 118 3.03 -13.88 5.36
C ARG A 118 3.82 -12.71 5.90
N TYR A 119 4.12 -12.70 7.19
CA TYR A 119 4.99 -11.74 7.84
C TYR A 119 6.44 -12.25 7.83
N TYR A 120 7.37 -11.34 7.58
CA TYR A 120 8.80 -11.57 7.69
C TYR A 120 9.44 -10.38 8.39
N GLU A 121 10.51 -10.64 9.13
CA GLU A 121 11.34 -9.60 9.71
C GLU A 121 12.82 -9.96 9.51
N ASP A 122 13.60 -9.00 9.02
CA ASP A 122 15.03 -9.14 8.86
C ASP A 122 15.74 -7.84 9.28
N GLU A 123 16.69 -7.94 10.19
CA GLU A 123 17.43 -6.79 10.77
C GLU A 123 16.55 -5.61 11.22
N GLY A 124 15.32 -5.90 11.69
CA GLY A 124 14.32 -4.90 12.13
C GLY A 124 13.51 -4.24 11.01
N VAL A 125 13.71 -4.68 9.77
CA VAL A 125 12.89 -4.35 8.60
C VAL A 125 11.77 -5.38 8.47
N ARG A 126 10.54 -4.89 8.27
CA ARG A 126 9.32 -5.71 8.27
C ARG A 126 8.75 -5.85 6.87
N TYR A 127 8.33 -7.06 6.54
CA TYR A 127 7.71 -7.36 5.26
C TYR A 127 6.40 -8.10 5.49
N ILE A 128 5.37 -7.75 4.72
CA ILE A 128 4.17 -8.56 4.57
C ILE A 128 4.05 -8.93 3.10
N VAL A 129 4.06 -10.22 2.80
CA VAL A 129 3.75 -10.74 1.46
C VAL A 129 2.28 -11.06 1.38
N VAL A 130 1.56 -10.42 0.45
CA VAL A 130 0.15 -10.63 0.15
C VAL A 130 0.04 -11.21 -1.25
N ALA A 131 -0.19 -12.52 -1.34
CA ALA A 131 -0.10 -13.20 -2.62
C ALA A 131 -0.95 -14.47 -2.68
N GLY A 132 -1.59 -14.71 -3.83
CA GLY A 132 -2.19 -15.99 -4.18
C GLY A 132 -1.66 -16.52 -5.50
N TYR A 133 -2.18 -17.67 -5.92
CA TYR A 133 -1.88 -18.24 -7.24
C TYR A 133 -2.37 -17.35 -8.39
N SER A 134 -3.55 -16.74 -8.22
CA SER A 134 -4.19 -15.88 -9.22
C SER A 134 -4.39 -14.44 -8.70
N ASN A 135 -4.54 -13.50 -9.63
CA ASN A 135 -4.86 -12.10 -9.33
C ASN A 135 -6.11 -11.95 -8.44
N THR A 136 -7.12 -12.81 -8.63
CA THR A 136 -8.33 -12.84 -7.80
C THR A 136 -8.03 -13.32 -6.37
N ALA A 137 -7.16 -14.34 -6.23
CA ALA A 137 -6.73 -14.84 -4.94
C ALA A 137 -5.89 -13.80 -4.18
N THR A 138 -4.95 -13.14 -4.86
CA THR A 138 -4.16 -12.02 -4.31
C THR A 138 -5.06 -10.89 -3.82
N ARG A 139 -6.08 -10.51 -4.61
CA ARG A 139 -7.04 -9.48 -4.19
C ARG A 139 -7.82 -9.87 -2.94
N LYS A 140 -8.31 -11.11 -2.86
CA LYS A 140 -8.99 -11.61 -1.66
C LYS A 140 -8.07 -11.56 -0.43
N ALA A 141 -6.79 -11.89 -0.58
CA ALA A 141 -5.80 -11.73 0.49
C ALA A 141 -5.59 -10.26 0.88
N ALA A 142 -5.52 -9.34 -0.08
CA ALA A 142 -5.41 -7.91 0.21
C ALA A 142 -6.65 -7.34 0.91
N GLU A 143 -7.85 -7.79 0.52
CA GLU A 143 -9.10 -7.46 1.20
C GLU A 143 -9.13 -8.03 2.63
N TYR A 144 -8.61 -9.25 2.82
CA TYR A 144 -8.49 -9.84 4.16
C TYR A 144 -7.53 -9.02 5.04
N LEU A 145 -6.33 -8.70 4.54
CA LEU A 145 -5.37 -7.86 5.26
C LEU A 145 -5.94 -6.47 5.58
N SER A 146 -6.66 -5.86 4.63
CA SER A 146 -7.26 -4.53 4.82
C SER A 146 -8.38 -4.50 5.86
N ASN A 147 -8.91 -5.65 6.26
CA ASN A 147 -9.94 -5.77 7.29
C ASN A 147 -9.36 -6.30 8.62
N PHE A 148 -8.11 -5.91 8.94
CA PHE A 148 -7.39 -6.29 10.16
C PHE A 148 -8.14 -5.99 11.48
N GLU A 149 -9.08 -5.04 11.50
CA GLU A 149 -9.89 -4.74 12.68
C GLU A 149 -10.90 -5.86 13.02
N THR A 150 -11.28 -6.64 12.01
CA THR A 150 -12.31 -7.69 12.12
C THR A 150 -11.77 -9.09 11.86
N ASN A 151 -10.69 -9.18 11.08
CA ASN A 151 -10.06 -10.44 10.70
C ASN A 151 -8.98 -10.80 11.71
N ALA A 152 -8.91 -12.08 12.06
CA ALA A 152 -7.81 -12.58 12.87
C ALA A 152 -6.54 -12.60 11.99
N LEU A 153 -5.57 -11.77 12.39
CA LEU A 153 -4.21 -11.78 11.91
C LEU A 153 -3.37 -12.27 13.09
N GLU A 154 -2.85 -13.49 13.03
CA GLU A 154 -2.10 -14.10 14.12
C GLU A 154 -0.93 -14.90 13.54
N GLY A 155 0.21 -14.89 14.24
CA GLY A 155 1.41 -15.61 13.81
C GLY A 155 2.03 -15.03 12.54
N ASP A 156 2.92 -15.81 11.94
CA ASP A 156 3.70 -15.37 10.77
C ASP A 156 2.97 -15.62 9.43
N GLU A 157 1.87 -16.37 9.42
CA GLU A 157 1.17 -16.76 8.21
C GLU A 157 -0.34 -16.91 8.42
N VAL A 158 -1.11 -16.29 7.53
CA VAL A 158 -2.54 -16.55 7.37
C VAL A 158 -2.79 -17.15 5.98
N GLU A 159 -3.39 -18.33 5.96
CA GLU A 159 -3.86 -19.01 4.73
C GLU A 159 -5.35 -18.73 4.50
N ILE A 160 -5.68 -18.34 3.27
CA ILE A 160 -7.06 -18.05 2.84
C ILE A 160 -7.43 -19.04 1.75
N SER A 161 -8.47 -19.83 2.00
CA SER A 161 -9.04 -20.74 1.01
C SER A 161 -9.92 -19.97 0.02
N ILE A 162 -9.66 -20.15 -1.26
CA ILE A 162 -10.37 -19.48 -2.36
C ILE A 162 -11.17 -20.54 -3.11
N GLU A 163 -12.49 -20.44 -3.04
CA GLU A 163 -13.36 -21.21 -3.92
C GLU A 163 -13.10 -20.76 -5.36
N THR A 164 -12.39 -21.60 -6.11
CA THR A 164 -12.27 -21.47 -7.56
C THR A 164 -13.62 -21.86 -8.14
N THR A 165 -14.36 -20.91 -8.71
CA THR A 165 -15.57 -21.17 -9.50
C THR A 165 -15.28 -21.92 -10.81
N GLU A 166 -14.15 -22.62 -10.91
CA GLU A 166 -13.80 -23.51 -12.04
C GLU A 166 -14.70 -24.75 -12.10
N ASP A 167 -15.49 -25.04 -11.06
CA ASP A 167 -16.55 -26.06 -11.10
C ASP A 167 -17.86 -25.57 -11.74
N ARG A 168 -17.96 -24.32 -12.19
CA ARG A 168 -19.05 -23.93 -13.08
C ARG A 168 -18.58 -24.19 -14.52
N PRO A 169 -19.08 -25.25 -15.19
CA PRO A 169 -18.51 -25.72 -16.44
C PRO A 169 -18.38 -24.57 -17.44
N GLU A 170 -17.14 -24.33 -17.89
CA GLU A 170 -16.75 -23.35 -18.92
C GLU A 170 -17.49 -23.55 -20.27
N GLU A 171 -18.30 -24.59 -20.39
CA GLU A 171 -19.17 -24.85 -21.54
C GLU A 171 -20.19 -23.73 -21.80
N GLU A 172 -20.61 -22.97 -20.79
CA GLU A 172 -21.59 -21.89 -20.99
C GLU A 172 -20.97 -20.57 -21.49
N ALA A 173 -19.68 -20.32 -21.24
CA ALA A 173 -19.00 -19.10 -21.66
C ALA A 173 -18.68 -19.13 -23.17
N LYS A 174 -18.20 -20.27 -23.68
CA LYS A 174 -17.95 -20.45 -25.12
C LYS A 174 -19.22 -20.46 -25.98
N LYS A 175 -20.38 -20.71 -25.38
CA LYS A 175 -21.66 -20.68 -26.08
C LYS A 175 -22.17 -19.24 -26.33
N LYS A 176 -21.81 -18.29 -25.47
CA LYS A 176 -22.23 -16.88 -25.61
C LYS A 176 -21.36 -16.06 -26.56
N GLU A 177 -20.06 -16.34 -26.70
CA GLU A 177 -19.22 -15.68 -27.71
C GLU A 177 -19.62 -16.07 -29.14
N LYS A 178 -20.02 -17.32 -29.36
CA LYS A 178 -20.43 -17.80 -30.69
C LYS A 178 -21.80 -17.27 -31.16
N GLU A 179 -22.68 -16.88 -30.24
CA GLU A 179 -23.96 -16.22 -30.59
C GLU A 179 -23.81 -14.71 -30.80
N ALA A 180 -22.83 -14.06 -30.17
CA ALA A 180 -22.58 -12.63 -30.33
C ALA A 180 -21.88 -12.26 -31.65
N GLU A 181 -21.06 -13.15 -32.22
CA GLU A 181 -20.43 -12.92 -33.53
C GLU A 181 -21.38 -13.15 -34.72
N SER A 182 -22.52 -13.82 -34.53
CA SER A 182 -23.46 -14.14 -35.61
C SER A 182 -24.48 -13.03 -35.90
N SER A 183 -24.61 -11.99 -35.06
CA SER A 183 -25.65 -10.96 -35.23
C SER A 183 -25.13 -9.57 -35.60
N ILE A 184 -23.81 -9.37 -35.75
CA ILE A 184 -23.26 -8.11 -36.23
C ILE A 184 -23.27 -8.12 -37.76
N VAL A 185 -24.45 -7.88 -38.34
CA VAL A 185 -24.54 -7.48 -39.75
C VAL A 185 -24.00 -6.05 -39.83
N MET A 186 -22.75 -5.91 -40.25
CA MET A 186 -22.23 -4.60 -40.66
C MET A 186 -23.14 -4.05 -41.77
N PRO A 187 -23.68 -2.83 -41.63
CA PRO A 187 -24.37 -2.19 -42.74
C PRO A 187 -23.39 -2.00 -43.91
N PRO A 188 -23.85 -2.19 -45.16
CA PRO A 188 -23.00 -2.04 -46.34
C PRO A 188 -22.39 -0.64 -46.42
N PRO A 189 -21.13 -0.50 -46.87
CA PRO A 189 -20.34 0.74 -46.80
C PRO A 189 -20.80 1.88 -47.72
N ASP A 190 -21.92 1.76 -48.43
CA ASP A 190 -22.20 2.63 -49.59
C ASP A 190 -23.05 3.88 -49.32
N LYS A 191 -23.19 4.33 -48.06
CA LYS A 191 -23.82 5.64 -47.76
C LYS A 191 -23.14 6.36 -46.61
N VAL A 192 -21.83 6.56 -46.70
CA VAL A 192 -21.19 7.65 -45.96
C VAL A 192 -21.59 8.94 -46.68
N ALA A 193 -22.53 9.68 -46.09
CA ALA A 193 -22.83 11.03 -46.55
C ALA A 193 -21.53 11.85 -46.57
N PRO A 194 -21.27 12.66 -47.62
CA PRO A 194 -20.10 13.52 -47.64
C PRO A 194 -20.12 14.41 -46.39
N LEU A 195 -19.02 14.36 -45.64
CA LEU A 195 -18.73 15.31 -44.57
C LEU A 195 -18.77 16.71 -45.19
N PRO A 196 -19.51 17.67 -44.60
CA PRO A 196 -19.46 19.04 -45.07
C PRO A 196 -18.05 19.59 -44.86
N GLU A 197 -17.32 19.75 -45.97
CA GLU A 197 -16.19 20.67 -46.07
C GLU A 197 -16.75 22.09 -45.99
N GLU A 198 -16.65 22.70 -44.82
CA GLU A 198 -16.51 24.16 -44.64
C GLU A 198 -16.39 24.41 -43.13
N ILE A 199 -15.16 24.34 -42.61
CA ILE A 199 -14.81 25.04 -41.37
C ILE A 199 -13.91 26.18 -41.80
N ASN A 200 -14.54 27.35 -41.80
CA ASN A 200 -13.98 28.65 -42.07
C ASN A 200 -12.73 28.88 -41.19
N GLU A 201 -11.59 29.15 -41.82
CA GLU A 201 -10.40 29.67 -41.14
C GLU A 201 -10.67 31.14 -40.76
N GLU A 202 -11.32 31.36 -39.62
CA GLU A 202 -11.23 32.65 -38.93
C GLU A 202 -10.07 32.60 -37.94
N SER A 203 -8.99 33.25 -38.36
CA SER A 203 -7.84 33.61 -37.56
C SER A 203 -8.25 34.49 -36.36
N GLU A 204 -8.24 33.92 -35.15
CA GLU A 204 -8.15 34.71 -33.93
C GLU A 204 -6.68 35.10 -33.71
N GLU A 205 -6.38 36.38 -33.94
CA GLU A 205 -5.17 37.04 -33.46
C GLU A 205 -5.15 36.99 -31.92
N ILE A 206 -4.29 36.14 -31.36
CA ILE A 206 -3.92 36.24 -29.95
C ILE A 206 -2.90 37.37 -29.85
N ILE A 207 -3.38 38.51 -29.34
CA ILE A 207 -2.61 39.69 -28.97
C ILE A 207 -1.56 39.28 -27.92
N LEU A 208 -0.28 39.35 -28.32
CA LEU A 208 0.86 39.40 -27.40
C LEU A 208 0.93 40.83 -26.84
N ASP A 209 0.37 41.04 -25.65
CA ASP A 209 0.69 42.23 -24.85
C ASP A 209 1.94 41.97 -24.02
N ALA A 210 3.02 42.60 -24.46
CA ALA A 210 4.24 42.80 -23.72
C ALA A 210 4.11 44.06 -22.85
N ALA A 211 3.98 43.87 -21.53
CA ALA A 211 4.35 44.82 -20.49
C ALA A 211 4.80 43.94 -19.30
N GLY A 212 6.03 43.98 -18.80
CA GLY A 212 6.84 45.17 -18.56
C GLY A 212 6.66 45.63 -17.12
N GLU A 213 6.89 44.76 -16.13
CA GLU A 213 7.06 45.17 -14.74
C GLU A 213 8.25 44.43 -14.11
N GLU A 214 9.32 45.18 -13.92
CA GLU A 214 10.43 44.83 -13.04
C GLU A 214 9.93 44.76 -11.60
N HIS A 215 9.81 43.56 -11.04
CA HIS A 215 9.74 43.41 -9.60
C HIS A 215 11.16 43.37 -9.02
N THR A 216 11.57 44.52 -8.51
CA THR A 216 12.67 44.68 -7.58
C THR A 216 12.53 43.68 -6.42
N ALA A 217 13.57 42.88 -6.22
CA ALA A 217 13.73 42.04 -5.06
C ALA A 217 13.96 42.92 -3.82
N GLU A 218 12.90 43.15 -3.04
CA GLU A 218 13.03 43.61 -1.66
C GLU A 218 13.26 42.39 -0.74
N GLU A 219 14.38 42.42 -0.02
CA GLU A 219 14.70 41.55 1.10
C GLU A 219 13.61 41.67 2.18
N SER A 220 12.67 40.74 2.24
CA SER A 220 11.85 40.56 3.44
C SER A 220 12.62 39.74 4.46
N LYS A 221 13.08 40.43 5.52
CA LYS A 221 13.54 39.81 6.76
C LYS A 221 12.44 38.87 7.28
N ALA A 222 12.76 37.59 7.37
CA ALA A 222 11.99 36.63 8.14
C ALA A 222 12.08 36.98 9.62
N GLU A 223 11.08 37.70 10.11
CA GLU A 223 10.83 37.88 11.53
C GLU A 223 10.23 36.58 12.06
N THR A 224 10.98 35.91 12.94
CA THR A 224 10.55 34.69 13.61
C THR A 224 9.51 35.05 14.65
N VAL A 225 8.22 34.84 14.33
CA VAL A 225 7.16 34.88 15.33
C VAL A 225 7.24 33.61 16.17
N VAL A 226 7.92 33.73 17.31
CA VAL A 226 7.81 32.77 18.41
C VAL A 226 6.40 32.89 18.98
N VAL A 227 5.51 31.98 18.58
CA VAL A 227 4.24 31.80 19.28
C VAL A 227 4.54 31.07 20.58
N GLU A 228 4.57 31.84 21.67
CA GLU A 228 4.65 31.35 23.04
C GLU A 228 3.32 30.64 23.39
N ASP A 229 3.23 29.32 23.16
CA ASP A 229 2.09 28.49 23.56
C ASP A 229 2.08 28.25 25.09
N ALA A 230 1.81 29.30 25.86
CA ALA A 230 1.75 29.26 27.32
C ALA A 230 0.45 28.62 27.89
N ASN A 231 -0.42 28.02 27.07
CA ASN A 231 -1.79 27.65 27.50
C ASN A 231 -2.20 26.19 27.33
N ILE A 232 -1.31 25.31 26.83
CA ILE A 232 -1.65 23.88 26.65
C ILE A 232 -1.30 23.07 27.90
N PHE A 233 -0.13 23.34 28.51
CA PHE A 233 0.32 22.60 29.71
C PHE A 233 -0.53 22.88 30.97
N THR A 234 -1.07 24.09 31.11
CA THR A 234 -1.92 24.47 32.25
C THR A 234 -3.28 23.79 32.20
N LYS A 235 -3.86 23.62 31.00
CA LYS A 235 -5.11 22.87 30.80
C LYS A 235 -4.94 21.38 31.03
N PHE A 236 -3.80 20.80 30.63
CA PHE A 236 -3.48 19.40 30.89
C PHE A 236 -3.35 19.10 32.40
N TRP A 237 -2.65 19.94 33.15
CA TRP A 237 -2.50 19.78 34.60
C TRP A 237 -3.79 20.01 35.39
N SER A 238 -4.66 20.90 34.93
CA SER A 238 -6.00 21.09 35.50
C SER A 238 -6.86 19.84 35.37
N TRP A 239 -6.82 19.18 34.21
CA TRP A 239 -7.57 17.95 33.97
C TRP A 239 -6.99 16.77 34.76
N LEU A 240 -5.65 16.62 34.80
CA LEU A 240 -4.98 15.53 35.51
C LEU A 240 -5.24 15.55 37.03
N ARG A 241 -5.29 16.74 37.66
CA ARG A 241 -5.65 16.86 39.08
C ARG A 241 -7.08 16.42 39.41
N GLY A 242 -8.00 16.54 38.45
CA GLY A 242 -9.38 16.07 38.62
C GLY A 242 -9.52 14.54 38.64
N LEU A 243 -8.52 13.81 38.12
CA LEU A 243 -8.54 12.35 37.97
C LEU A 243 -7.96 11.60 39.18
N PHE A 244 -7.14 12.26 40.01
CA PHE A 244 -6.51 11.66 41.19
C PHE A 244 -6.92 12.33 42.52
N GLY A 245 -7.84 13.29 42.47
CA GLY A 245 -8.34 14.03 43.62
C GLY A 245 -9.79 13.69 43.96
N ARG A 246 -10.05 12.45 44.38
CA ARG A 246 -11.27 12.08 45.10
C ARG A 246 -11.03 10.89 46.03
#